data_AF-A0A7T7VU83-F1
#
_entry.id   AF-A0A7T7VU83-F1
#
_cell.length_a   1.000
_cell.length_b   1.000
_cell.length_c   1.000
_cell.angle_alpha   90.00
_cell.angle_beta   90.00
_cell.angle_gamma   90.00
#
_symmetry.space_group_name_H-M   'P 1'
#
loop_
_entity.id
_entity.type
_entity.pdbx_description
1 polymer ?
#
loop_
_entity_poly.entity_id
_entity_poly.type
_entity_poly.pdbx_seq_one_letter_code
_entity_poly.pdbx_strand_id
1 'polypeptide(L)' 'MVIYALALGAAERGSAYLVEYPGWGGRLLFLACTGSVFMAGVKLFDCLAHEAAARAAEADHAEESTTIQE' A
#
# COMPACT_ATOMS: atom_id res chain seq x y z
N MET A 1 7.00 3.26 3.81
CA MET A 1 6.43 3.03 5.17
C MET A 1 5.01 3.60 5.37
N VAL A 2 4.36 4.16 4.33
CA VAL A 2 3.01 4.76 4.45
C VAL A 2 1.92 3.70 4.70
N ILE A 3 1.92 2.60 3.93
CA ILE A 3 0.99 1.47 4.11
C ILE A 3 1.06 0.92 5.53
N TYR A 4 2.28 0.77 6.05
CA TYR A 4 2.55 0.25 7.38
C TYR A 4 1.94 1.15 8.47
N ALA A 5 2.13 2.48 8.35
CA ALA A 5 1.54 3.44 9.29
C ALA A 5 0.01 3.45 9.23
N LEU A 6 -0.58 3.37 8.04
CA LEU A 6 -2.04 3.30 7.85
C LEU A 6 -2.63 2.03 8.45
N ALA A 7 -1.97 0.88 8.23
CA ALA A 7 -2.39 -0.40 8.79
C ALA A 7 -2.32 -0.42 10.32
N LEU A 8 -1.24 0.10 10.91
CA LEU A 8 -1.05 0.13 12.36
C LEU A 8 -2.13 0.97 13.06
N GLY A 9 -2.40 2.19 12.58
CA GLY A 9 -3.43 3.05 13.15
C GLY A 9 -4.86 2.52 12.95
N ALA A 10 -5.13 1.89 11.80
CA ALA A 10 -6.40 1.23 11.52
C ALA A 10 -6.62 0.01 12.43
N ALA A 11 -5.57 -0.78 12.69
CA ALA A 11 -5.64 -1.96 13.56
C ALA A 11 -5.86 -1.58 15.03
N GLU A 12 -5.20 -0.54 15.54
CA GLU A 12 -5.43 -0.06 16.92
C GLU A 12 -6.88 0.38 17.14
N ARG A 13 -7.41 1.25 16.27
CA ARG A 13 -8.84 1.65 16.33
C ARG A 13 -9.79 0.48 16.08
N GLY A 14 -9.43 -0.40 15.15
CA GLY A 14 -10.16 -1.61 14.84
C GLY A 14 -10.30 -2.54 16.05
N SER A 15 -9.23 -2.71 16.82
CA SER A 15 -9.23 -3.51 18.04
C SER A 15 -10.09 -2.88 19.14
N ALA A 16 -10.11 -1.55 19.25
CA ALA A 16 -11.00 -0.84 20.14
C ALA A 16 -12.48 -1.08 19.80
N TYR A 17 -12.85 -1.13 18.51
CA TYR A 17 -14.23 -1.44 18.10
C TYR A 17 -14.69 -2.86 18.46
N LEU A 18 -13.75 -3.83 18.56
CA LEU A 18 -14.05 -5.20 19.01
C LEU A 18 -14.31 -5.28 20.53
N VAL A 19 -13.75 -4.37 21.32
CA VAL A 19 -13.91 -4.31 22.78
C VAL A 19 -15.14 -3.50 23.17
N GLU A 20 -15.37 -2.35 22.52
CA GLU A 20 -16.47 -1.42 22.83
C GLU A 20 -17.84 -1.94 22.37
N TYR A 21 -17.88 -2.72 21.27
CA TYR A 21 -19.11 -3.29 20.71
C TYR A 21 -19.02 -4.82 20.60
N PRO A 22 -19.17 -5.55 21.73
CA PRO A 22 -19.12 -7.01 21.73
C PRO A 22 -20.32 -7.58 20.98
N GLY A 23 -20.09 -8.01 19.73
CA GLY A 23 -21.10 -8.58 18.85
C GLY A 23 -20.62 -8.72 17.40
N TRP A 24 -21.52 -9.10 16.50
CA TRP A 24 -21.22 -9.15 15.05
C TRP A 24 -20.87 -7.77 14.48
N GLY A 25 -21.37 -6.68 15.09
CA GLY A 25 -21.10 -5.31 14.67
C GLY A 25 -19.62 -4.92 14.75
N GLY A 26 -18.94 -5.22 15.86
CA GLY A 26 -17.51 -4.92 16.02
C GLY A 26 -16.63 -5.68 15.02
N ARG A 27 -17.00 -6.92 14.70
CA ARG A 27 -16.30 -7.76 13.71
C ARG A 27 -16.48 -7.23 12.29
N LEU A 28 -17.68 -6.76 11.94
CA LEU A 28 -17.97 -6.15 10.64
C LEU A 28 -17.23 -4.81 10.47
N LEU A 29 -17.18 -3.97 11.50
CA LEU A 29 -16.43 -2.70 11.46
C LEU A 29 -14.92 -2.95 11.33
N PHE A 30 -14.37 -3.92 12.07
CA PHE A 30 -12.97 -4.31 11.97
C PHE A 30 -12.61 -4.81 10.56
N LEU A 31 -13.48 -5.63 9.98
CA LEU A 31 -13.28 -6.20 8.66
C LEU A 31 -13.42 -5.14 7.55
N ALA A 32 -14.36 -4.20 7.69
CA ALA A 32 -14.49 -3.05 6.81
C ALA A 32 -13.25 -2.13 6.86
N CYS A 33 -12.71 -1.90 8.07
CA CYS A 33 -11.51 -1.10 8.27
C CYS A 33 -10.26 -1.77 7.66
N THR A 34 -10.12 -3.08 7.83
CA THR A 34 -9.00 -3.83 7.23
C THR A 34 -9.14 -3.90 5.70
N GLY A 35 -10.38 -4.06 5.20
CA GLY A 35 -10.67 -4.05 3.77
C GLY A 35 -10.34 -2.71 3.08
N SER A 36 -10.61 -1.59 3.73
CA SER A 36 -10.28 -0.26 3.16
C SER A 36 -8.77 -0.02 3.08
N VAL A 37 -7.99 -0.51 4.05
CA VAL A 37 -6.51 -0.46 4.02
C VAL A 37 -5.95 -1.28 2.85
N PHE A 38 -6.50 -2.47 2.59
CA PHE A 38 -6.08 -3.28 1.43
C PHE A 38 -6.41 -2.61 0.10
N MET A 39 -7.61 -2.03 -0.06
CA MET A 39 -7.97 -1.27 -1.26
C MET A 39 -7.08 -0.05 -1.48
N ALA A 40 -6.79 0.70 -0.40
CA ALA A 40 -5.84 1.81 -0.45
C ALA A 40 -4.42 1.32 -0.81
N GLY A 41 -4.04 0.14 -0.31
CA GLY A 41 -2.74 -0.44 -0.56
C GLY A 41 -2.52 -0.89 -1.99
N VAL A 42 -3.52 -1.50 -2.62
CA VAL A 42 -3.45 -1.89 -4.03
C VAL A 42 -3.24 -0.68 -4.93
N LYS A 43 -3.95 0.43 -4.66
CA LYS A 43 -3.87 1.65 -5.47
C LYS A 43 -2.51 2.34 -5.35
N LEU A 44 -1.94 2.34 -4.14
CA LEU A 44 -0.60 2.88 -3.90
C LEU A 44 0.49 2.00 -4.55
N PHE A 45 0.35 0.67 -4.46
CA PHE A 45 1.31 -0.27 -5.03
C PHE A 45 1.34 -0.20 -6.56
N ASP A 46 0.18 -0.03 -7.19
CA ASP A 46 0.05 0.12 -8.65
C ASP A 46 0.81 1.36 -9.16
N CYS A 47 0.64 2.52 -8.52
CA CYS A 47 1.39 3.73 -8.88
C CYS A 47 2.90 3.57 -8.68
N LEU A 48 3.33 2.91 -7.60
CA LEU A 48 4.73 2.64 -7.31
C LEU A 48 5.37 1.70 -8.34
N ALA A 49 4.66 0.65 -8.75
CA ALA A 49 5.10 -0.25 -9.81
C ALA A 49 5.27 0.50 -11.14
N HIS A 50 4.34 1.41 -11.44
CA HIS A 50 4.39 2.25 -12.63
C HIS A 50 5.59 3.22 -12.62
N GLU A 51 5.88 3.84 -11.47
CA GLU A 51 7.02 4.73 -11.28
C GLU A 51 8.37 3.97 -11.33
N ALA A 52 8.40 2.74 -10.81
CA ALA A 52 9.58 1.87 -10.90
C ALA A 52 9.87 1.44 -12.34
N ALA A 53 8.83 1.08 -13.10
CA ALA A 53 8.96 0.73 -14.52
C ALA A 53 9.42 1.93 -15.37
N ALA A 54 8.91 3.13 -15.10
CA ALA A 54 9.37 4.36 -15.77
C ALA A 54 10.86 4.62 -15.51
N ARG A 55 11.30 4.51 -14.24
CA ARG A 55 12.72 4.66 -13.87
C ARG A 55 13.62 3.60 -14.51
N ALA A 56 13.13 2.37 -14.65
CA ALA A 56 13.88 1.29 -15.30
C ALA A 56 14.07 1.55 -16.81
N ALA A 57 13.04 2.08 -17.49
CA ALA A 57 13.16 2.49 -18.89
C ALA A 57 14.13 3.67 -19.08
N GLU A 58 14.13 4.63 -18.16
CA GLU A 58 15.12 5.72 -18.15
C GLU A 58 16.55 5.22 -17.92
N ALA A 59 16.74 4.19 -17.10
CA ALA A 59 18.04 3.57 -16.87
C ALA A 59 18.55 2.79 -18.09
N ASP A 60 17.66 2.09 -18.81
CA ASP A 60 17.99 1.34 -20.03
C ASP A 60 18.48 2.29 -21.15
N HIS A 61 17.83 3.45 -21.31
CA HIS A 61 18.29 4.50 -22.23
C HIS A 61 19.62 5.15 -21.83
N ALA A 62 19.95 5.18 -20.53
CA ALA A 62 21.25 5.65 -20.04
C ALA A 62 22.37 4.63 -20.27
N GLU A 63 22.09 3.32 -20.15
CA GLU A 63 23.04 2.25 -20.49
C GLU A 63 23.29 2.15 -22.00
N GLU A 64 22.25 2.32 -22.84
CA GLU A 64 22.38 2.35 -24.29
C GLU A 64 23.27 3.52 -24.75
N SER A 65 23.13 4.70 -24.15
CA SER A 65 23.97 5.86 -24.49
C SER A 65 25.44 5.71 -24.06
N THR A 66 25.73 4.82 -23.10
CA THR A 66 27.11 4.56 -22.64
C THR A 66 27.82 3.51 -23.51
N THR A 67 27.06 2.60 -24.14
CA THR A 67 27.62 1.49 -24.94
C THR A 67 28.07 1.91 -26.35
N ILE A 68 27.52 2.99 -26.91
CA ILE A 68 27.87 3.48 -28.27
C ILE A 68 29.16 4.32 -28.28
N GLN A 69 29.77 4.58 -27.12
CA GLN A 69 30.95 5.45 -26.96
C GLN A 69 32.28 4.69 -26.76
N GLU A 70 32.31 3.35 -26.82
CA GLU A 70 33.55 2.53 -26.85
C GLU A 70 33.93 2.05 -28.26
#